data_AF-A0A095SR04-F1
#
_entry.id   AF-A0A095SR04-F1
#
_cell.length_a   1.000
_cell.length_b   1.000
_cell.length_c   1.000
_cell.angle_alpha   90.00
_cell.angle_beta   90.00
_cell.angle_gamma   90.00
#
_symmetry.space_group_name_H-M   'P 1'
#
loop_
_entity.id
_entity.type
_entity.pdbx_description
1 polymer ?
#
loop_
_entity_poly.entity_id
_entity_poly.type
_entity_poly.pdbx_seq_one_letter_code
_entity_poly.pdbx_strand_id
1 'polypeptide(L)' 'MKLDNKTLIYVYAAVLFILTFLFVQRLITSFKTQEFDYLRLSVNLALLIYIIIKVVKLGKVENDKKENNEQS' A
#
# COMPACT_ATOMS: atom_id res chain seq x y z
N MET A 1 -13.26 -17.70 -10.08
CA MET A 1 -12.71 -18.00 -8.74
C MET A 1 -12.98 -16.81 -7.84
N LYS A 2 -13.67 -16.97 -6.71
CA LYS A 2 -13.80 -15.89 -5.72
C LYS A 2 -12.40 -15.69 -5.14
N LEU A 3 -11.77 -14.55 -5.41
CA LEU A 3 -10.52 -14.18 -4.76
C LEU A 3 -10.82 -14.02 -3.27
N ASP A 4 -10.18 -14.84 -2.45
CA ASP A 4 -10.28 -14.73 -1.00
C ASP A 4 -9.73 -13.37 -0.56
N ASN A 5 -10.42 -12.72 0.38
CA ASN A 5 -10.03 -11.39 0.86
C ASN A 5 -8.60 -11.40 1.42
N LYS A 6 -8.20 -12.49 2.09
CA LYS A 6 -6.81 -12.71 2.55
C LYS A 6 -5.81 -12.61 1.41
N THR A 7 -6.08 -13.29 0.30
CA THR A 7 -5.21 -13.26 -0.88
C THR A 7 -5.10 -11.84 -1.42
N LEU A 8 -6.20 -11.09 -1.45
CA LEU A 8 -6.21 -9.67 -1.81
C LEU A 8 -5.33 -8.83 -0.88
N ILE A 9 -5.41 -9.03 0.44
CA ILE A 9 -4.54 -8.32 1.41
C ILE A 9 -3.07 -8.62 1.15
N TYR A 10 -2.69 -9.88 0.97
CA TYR A 10 -1.30 -10.25 0.70
C TYR A 10 -0.78 -9.65 -0.61
N VAL A 11 -1.61 -9.65 -1.66
CA VAL A 11 -1.26 -9.01 -2.94
C VAL A 11 -1.10 -7.51 -2.76
N TYR A 12 -2.03 -6.84 -2.08
CA TYR A 12 -1.92 -5.40 -1.81
C TYR A 12 -0.71 -5.06 -0.94
N ALA A 13 -0.36 -5.88 0.05
CA ALA A 13 0.82 -5.69 0.89
C ALA A 13 2.12 -5.87 0.09
N ALA A 14 2.20 -6.88 -0.79
CA ALA A 14 3.35 -7.08 -1.67
C ALA A 14 3.53 -5.91 -2.65
N VAL A 15 2.43 -5.45 -3.26
CA VAL A 15 2.42 -4.27 -4.14
C VAL A 15 2.86 -3.02 -3.38
N LEU A 16 2.38 -2.82 -2.15
CA LEU A 16 2.79 -1.72 -1.29
C LEU A 16 4.30 -1.73 -1.03
N PHE A 17 4.88 -2.90 -0.78
CA PHE A 17 6.31 -3.05 -0.53
C PHE A 17 7.14 -2.65 -1.75
N ILE A 18 6.73 -3.10 -2.95
CA ILE A 18 7.39 -2.75 -4.21
C ILE A 18 7.28 -1.25 -4.49
N LEU A 19 6.10 -0.64 -4.33
CA LEU A 19 5.92 0.80 -4.52
C LEU A 19 6.75 1.61 -3.53
N THR A 20 6.83 1.19 -2.28
CA THR A 20 7.64 1.84 -1.25
C THR A 20 9.11 1.79 -1.63
N PHE A 21 9.60 0.63 -2.08
CA PHE A 21 10.98 0.48 -2.55
C PHE A 21 11.29 1.41 -3.72
N LEU A 22 10.44 1.44 -4.75
CA LEU A 22 10.60 2.32 -5.92
C LEU A 22 10.57 3.80 -5.54
N PHE A 23 9.69 4.17 -4.59
CA PHE A 23 9.63 5.54 -4.07
C PHE A 23 10.92 5.94 -3.38
N VAL A 24 11.42 5.10 -2.46
CA VAL A 24 12.67 5.36 -1.72
C VAL A 24 13.87 5.40 -2.67
N GLN A 25 13.96 4.48 -3.62
CA GLN A 25 15.02 4.48 -4.64
C GLN A 25 15.04 5.80 -5.44
N ARG A 26 13.85 6.26 -5.85
CA ARG A 26 13.70 7.51 -6.61
C ARG A 26 14.02 8.73 -5.75
N LEU A 27 13.60 8.71 -4.48
CA LEU A 27 13.90 9.75 -3.50
C LEU A 27 15.42 9.87 -3.29
N ILE A 28 16.12 8.76 -3.04
CA ILE A 28 17.58 8.74 -2.89
C ILE A 28 18.28 9.23 -4.17
N THR A 29 17.78 8.83 -5.34
CA THR A 29 18.34 9.25 -6.63
C THR A 29 18.17 10.76 -6.82
N SER A 30 16.98 11.32 -6.56
CA SER A 30 16.72 12.76 -6.59
C SER A 30 17.57 13.54 -5.58
N PHE A 31 17.81 12.98 -4.38
CA PHE A 31 18.74 13.57 -3.42
C PHE A 31 20.18 13.59 -3.94
N LYS A 32 20.60 12.53 -4.64
CA LYS A 32 21.95 12.42 -5.20
C LYS A 32 22.17 13.32 -6.42
N THR A 33 21.17 13.49 -7.28
CA THR A 33 21.26 14.35 -8.48
C THR A 33 20.92 15.81 -8.22
N GLN A 34 20.38 16.14 -7.05
CA GLN A 34 19.76 17.45 -6.72
C GLN A 34 18.60 17.85 -7.65
N GLU A 35 18.13 16.92 -8.48
CA GLU A 35 16.96 17.11 -9.33
C GLU A 35 15.72 16.58 -8.60
N PHE A 36 15.09 17.49 -7.86
CA PHE A 36 13.84 17.20 -7.16
C PHE A 36 12.66 17.54 -8.05
N ASP A 37 12.15 16.54 -8.75
CA ASP A 37 10.85 16.61 -9.41
C ASP A 37 9.75 16.47 -8.35
N TYR A 38 9.56 17.54 -7.56
CA TYR A 38 8.65 17.58 -6.40
C TYR A 38 7.21 17.21 -6.76
N LEU A 39 6.76 17.52 -7.99
CA LEU A 39 5.45 17.13 -8.48
C LEU A 39 5.35 15.61 -8.59
N ARG A 40 6.31 14.96 -9.26
CA ARG A 40 6.31 13.49 -9.33
C ARG A 40 6.48 12.85 -7.96
N LEU A 41 7.31 13.41 -7.09
CA LEU A 41 7.54 12.88 -5.75
C LEU A 41 6.26 12.95 -4.89
N SER A 42 5.56 14.10 -4.93
CA SER A 42 4.31 14.30 -4.18
C SER A 42 3.18 13.39 -4.68
N VAL A 43 3.03 13.21 -6.00
CA VAL A 43 2.05 12.28 -6.57
C VAL A 43 2.34 10.85 -6.15
N ASN A 44 3.61 10.44 -6.17
CA ASN A 44 4.02 9.08 -5.79
C ASN A 44 3.79 8.83 -4.28
N LEU A 45 4.02 9.84 -3.45
CA LEU A 45 3.71 9.80 -2.02
C LEU A 45 2.20 9.72 -1.74
N ALA A 46 1.39 10.52 -2.44
CA ALA A 46 -0.07 10.48 -2.32
C ALA A 46 -0.62 9.10 -2.74
N LEU A 47 -0.07 8.51 -3.80
CA LEU A 47 -0.42 7.17 -4.26
C LEU A 47 -0.09 6.11 -3.20
N LEU A 48 1.08 6.22 -2.57
CA LEU A 48 1.49 5.36 -1.45
C LEU A 48 0.51 5.43 -0.29
N ILE A 49 0.17 6.64 0.16
CA ILE A 49 -0.79 6.85 1.25
C ILE A 49 -2.15 6.25 0.90
N TYR A 50 -2.62 6.41 -0.34
CA TYR A 50 -3.88 5.82 -0.80
C TYR A 50 -3.88 4.29 -0.71
N ILE A 51 -2.80 3.63 -1.14
CA ILE A 51 -2.69 2.16 -1.05
C ILE A 51 -2.61 1.71 0.42
N ILE A 52 -1.91 2.43 1.29
CA ILE A 52 -1.87 2.14 2.74
C ILE A 52 -3.29 2.16 3.32
N ILE A 53 -4.07 3.21 3.05
CA ILE A 53 -5.44 3.33 3.53
C ILE A 53 -6.30 2.16 3.03
N LYS A 54 -6.16 1.77 1.76
CA LYS A 54 -6.85 0.61 1.17
C LYS A 54 -6.48 -0.68 1.90
N VAL A 55 -5.20 -0.95 2.13
CA VAL A 55 -4.71 -2.13 2.86
C VAL A 55 -5.27 -2.17 4.27
N VAL A 56 -5.19 -1.06 5.02
CA VAL A 56 -5.68 -0.98 6.40
C VAL A 56 -7.20 -1.18 6.46
N LYS A 57 -7.96 -0.58 5.54
CA LYS A 57 -9.41 -0.79 5.44
C LYS A 57 -9.74 -2.25 5.14
N LEU A 58 -9.07 -2.87 4.18
CA LEU A 58 -9.30 -4.28 3.85
C LEU A 58 -8.96 -5.19 5.04
N GLY A 59 -7.84 -4.92 5.72
CA GLY A 59 -7.43 -5.65 6.93
C GLY A 59 -8.45 -5.56 8.06
N LYS A 60 -8.99 -4.37 8.33
CA LYS A 60 -10.06 -4.19 9.30
C LYS A 60 -11.33 -4.94 8.91
N VAL A 61 -11.79 -4.77 7.66
CA VAL A 61 -13.00 -5.45 7.16
C VAL A 61 -12.88 -6.98 7.26
N GLU A 62 -11.70 -7.53 6.98
CA GLU A 62 -11.47 -8.96 7.09
C GLU A 62 -11.42 -9.44 8.55
N ASN A 63 -10.85 -8.65 9.45
CA ASN A 63 -10.81 -8.95 10.88
C ASN A 63 -12.20 -8.88 11.53
N ASP A 64 -12.98 -7.83 11.26
CA ASP A 64 -14.35 -7.64 11.76
C ASP A 64 -15.29 -8.76 11.28
N LYS A 65 -15.06 -9.25 10.05
CA LYS A 65 -15.80 -10.38 9.48
C LYS A 65 -15.42 -11.69 10.14
N LYS A 66 -14.19 -11.83 10.64
CA LYS A 66 -13.72 -13.02 11.37
C LYS A 66 -14.30 -13.06 12.79
N GLU A 67 -14.30 -11.94 13.50
CA GLU A 67 -14.90 -11.83 14.85
C GLU A 67 -16.41 -12.13 14.85
N ASN A 68 -17.18 -11.60 13.88
CA ASN A 68 -18.63 -11.87 13.82
C ASN A 68 -18.98 -13.34 13.50
N ASN A 69 -18.10 -14.07 12.80
CA ASN A 69 -18.31 -15.49 12.51
C ASN A 69 -17.87 -16.41 13.65
N GLU A 70 -17.01 -15.94 14.56
CA GLU A 70 -16.57 -16.69 15.75
C GLU A 70 -17.53 -16.51 16.94
N GLN A 71 -18.47 -15.55 16.87
CA GLN A 71 -19.48 -15.25 17.90
C GLN A 71 -20.91 -15.76 17.59
N SER A 72 -21.16 -16.37 16.42
CA SER A 72 -22.43 -17.06 16.08
C SER A 72 -22.28 -18.57 16.11
#